data_AF-A0A3A0F871-F1
#
_entry.id   AF-A0A3A0F871-F1
#
_cell.length_a   1.000
_cell.length_b   1.000
_cell.length_c   1.000
_cell.angle_alpha   90.00
_cell.angle_beta   90.00
_cell.angle_gamma   90.00
#
_symmetry.space_group_name_H-M   'P 1'
#
loop_
_entity.id
_entity.type
_entity.pdbx_description
1 polymer ?
#
loop_
_entity_poly.entity_id
_entity_poly.type
_entity_poly.pdbx_seq_one_letter_code
_entity_poly.pdbx_strand_id
1 'polypeptide(L)'
;MAPSGFLEPGTLLGIVTFPSFHTAIALTLVWVTRGIAWLFWPTLVVNLGVLVSIPSEGGHYFIDAFAGALLTGAAISAAARRARLNRAVAYTPPAPTRP
;
A
#
# COMPACT_ATOMS: atom_id res chain seq x y z
N MET A 1 0.55 44.91 -15.89
CA MET A 1 0.25 44.47 -14.52
C MET A 1 -0.77 43.34 -14.63
N ALA A 2 -0.30 42.10 -14.74
CA ALA A 2 -1.16 40.91 -14.81
C ALA A 2 -1.15 40.22 -13.43
N PRO A 3 -2.28 39.65 -12.98
CA PRO A 3 -2.32 38.95 -11.70
C PRO A 3 -1.60 37.61 -11.83
N SER A 4 -0.39 37.50 -11.28
CA SER A 4 0.41 36.27 -11.26
C SER A 4 -0.05 35.27 -10.17
N GLY A 5 -1.33 35.30 -9.78
CA GLY A 5 -1.82 34.67 -8.55
C GLY A 5 -2.67 33.41 -8.71
N PHE A 6 -2.76 32.79 -9.90
CA PHE A 6 -3.64 31.63 -10.11
C PHE A 6 -2.92 30.29 -10.32
N LEU A 7 -1.59 30.28 -10.49
CA LEU A 7 -0.81 29.07 -10.69
C LEU A 7 0.42 29.05 -9.76
N GLU A 8 0.21 29.18 -8.44
CA GLU A 8 1.26 28.85 -7.47
C GLU A 8 1.40 27.31 -7.44
N PRO A 9 2.49 26.72 -7.97
CA PRO A 9 2.63 25.27 -8.07
C PRO A 9 2.54 24.56 -6.70
N GLY A 10 2.83 25.30 -5.62
CA GLY A 10 2.75 24.81 -4.24
C GLY A 10 1.34 24.35 -3.81
N THR A 11 0.28 25.00 -4.31
CA THR A 11 -1.10 24.66 -3.92
C THR A 11 -1.62 23.40 -4.65
N LEU A 12 -1.09 23.09 -5.83
CA LEU A 12 -1.43 21.88 -6.59
C LEU A 12 -0.69 20.63 -6.07
N LEU A 13 0.53 20.79 -5.54
CA LEU A 13 1.34 19.71 -4.97
C LEU A 13 0.64 19.00 -3.79
N GLY A 14 -0.11 19.72 -2.95
CA GLY A 14 -0.81 19.14 -1.80
C GLY A 14 -2.02 18.26 -2.15
N ILE A 15 -2.61 18.39 -3.34
CA ILE A 15 -3.76 17.57 -3.77
C ILE A 15 -3.32 16.26 -4.44
N VAL A 16 -2.13 16.22 -5.05
CA VAL A 16 -1.61 15.05 -5.79
C VAL A 16 -0.81 14.10 -4.89
N THR A 17 -0.47 14.51 -3.67
CA THR A 17 0.43 13.79 -2.75
C THR A 17 -0.30 12.83 -1.80
N PHE A 18 -1.62 13.00 -1.66
CA PHE A 18 -2.49 12.10 -0.89
C PHE A 18 -3.19 11.07 -1.80
N PRO A 19 -3.18 9.76 -1.47
CA PRO A 19 -2.38 9.09 -0.44
C PRO A 19 -0.94 8.80 -0.91
N SER A 20 0.00 8.64 0.04
CA SER A 20 1.43 8.46 -0.26
C SER A 20 1.71 7.21 -1.09
N PHE A 21 2.15 7.42 -2.33
CA PHE A 21 2.55 6.35 -3.25
C PHE A 21 3.77 5.55 -2.74
N HIS A 22 4.77 6.24 -2.18
CA HIS A 22 5.96 5.60 -1.59
C HIS A 22 5.58 4.67 -0.44
N THR A 23 4.65 5.08 0.42
CA THR A 23 4.14 4.22 1.50
C THR A 23 3.43 2.99 0.93
N ALA A 24 2.62 3.19 -0.10
CA ALA A 24 1.85 2.09 -0.68
C ALA A 24 2.73 1.01 -1.31
N ILE A 25 3.76 1.41 -2.08
CA ILE A 25 4.74 0.48 -2.66
C ILE A 25 5.56 -0.20 -1.57
N ALA A 26 6.05 0.56 -0.59
CA ALA A 26 6.92 0.04 0.46
C ALA A 26 6.25 -1.10 1.24
N LEU A 27 5.01 -0.87 1.67
CA LEU A 27 4.25 -1.87 2.41
C LEU A 27 3.83 -3.06 1.53
N THR A 28 3.50 -2.83 0.25
CA THR A 28 3.13 -3.90 -0.68
C THR A 28 4.31 -4.83 -0.95
N LEU A 29 5.51 -4.28 -1.18
CA LEU A 29 6.72 -5.07 -1.44
C LEU A 29 7.12 -5.89 -0.23
N VAL A 30 7.11 -5.30 0.97
CA VAL A 30 7.36 -6.02 2.22
C VAL A 30 6.33 -7.14 2.40
N TRP A 31 5.05 -6.85 2.13
CA TRP A 31 3.99 -7.85 2.24
C TRP A 31 4.20 -9.01 1.27
N VAL A 32 4.42 -8.76 -0.02
CA VAL A 32 4.53 -9.83 -1.04
C VAL A 32 5.75 -10.72 -0.80
N THR A 33 6.85 -10.16 -0.31
CA THR A 33 8.11 -10.90 -0.09
C THR A 33 8.16 -11.65 1.24
N ARG A 34 7.18 -11.47 2.14
CA ARG A 34 7.16 -12.06 3.50
C ARG A 34 7.32 -13.58 3.60
N GLY A 35 7.03 -14.32 2.54
CA GLY A 35 7.18 -15.78 2.48
C GLY A 35 8.54 -16.27 1.95
N ILE A 36 9.41 -15.36 1.50
CA ILE A 36 10.67 -15.67 0.82
C ILE A 36 11.80 -15.05 1.62
N ALA A 37 12.33 -15.77 2.61
CA ALA A 37 13.25 -15.21 3.62
C ALA A 37 14.46 -14.45 3.04
N TRP A 38 15.10 -14.98 1.99
CA TRP A 38 16.22 -14.32 1.31
C TRP A 38 15.83 -12.97 0.68
N LEU A 39 14.62 -12.84 0.16
CA LEU A 39 14.15 -11.62 -0.48
C LEU A 39 13.49 -10.66 0.52
N PHE A 40 12.93 -11.19 1.59
CA PHE A 40 12.23 -10.43 2.62
C PHE A 40 13.17 -9.45 3.32
N TRP A 41 14.33 -9.90 3.80
CA TRP A 41 15.22 -9.03 4.57
C TRP A 41 15.76 -7.83 3.78
N PRO A 42 16.30 -8.00 2.55
CA PRO A 42 16.69 -6.86 1.72
C PRO A 42 15.51 -5.93 1.43
N THR A 43 14.34 -6.49 1.10
CA THR A 43 13.15 -5.71 0.80
C THR A 43 12.71 -4.91 2.02
N LEU A 44 12.69 -5.51 3.20
CA LEU A 44 12.33 -4.85 4.45
C LEU A 44 13.27 -3.67 4.75
N VAL A 45 14.60 -3.89 4.68
CA VAL A 45 15.59 -2.86 5.01
C VAL A 45 15.46 -1.65 4.06
N VAL A 46 15.41 -1.89 2.76
CA VAL A 46 15.29 -0.81 1.76
C VAL A 46 13.99 -0.03 1.95
N ASN A 47 12.86 -0.74 2.11
CA ASN A 47 11.55 -0.10 2.22
C ASN A 47 11.34 0.60 3.57
N LEU A 48 12.01 0.16 4.65
CA LEU A 48 12.06 0.91 5.90
C LEU A 48 12.82 2.23 5.72
N GLY A 49 13.93 2.23 4.97
CA GLY A 49 14.64 3.47 4.62
C GLY A 49 13.74 4.45 3.88
N VAL A 50 12.96 3.96 2.91
CA VAL A 50 11.96 4.76 2.18
C VAL A 50 10.89 5.33 3.12
N LEU A 51 10.38 4.55 4.08
CA LEU A 51 9.37 5.03 5.03
C LEU A 51 9.93 6.08 6.01
N VAL A 52 11.18 5.90 6.45
CA VAL A 52 11.86 6.84 7.37
C VAL A 52 12.21 8.15 6.67
N SER A 53 12.35 8.19 5.34
CA SER A 53 12.55 9.44 4.60
C SER A 53 11.25 10.23 4.34
N ILE A 54 10.07 9.70 4.69
CA ILE A 54 8.80 10.42 4.46
C ILE A 54 8.60 11.59 5.43
N PRO A 55 8.84 11.45 6.76
CA PRO A 55 8.65 12.53 7.72
C PRO A 55 9.55 13.75 7.51
N SER A 56 10.67 13.64 6.78
CA SER A 56 11.61 14.74 6.57
C SER A 56 11.06 15.90 5.72
N GLU A 57 9.93 15.71 5.02
CA GLU A 57 9.36 16.72 4.11
C GLU A 57 8.23 17.59 4.72
N GLY A 58 7.82 17.36 5.97
CA GLY A 58 6.90 18.27 6.71
C GLY A 58 5.59 17.63 7.18
N GLY A 59 4.94 18.25 8.17
CA GLY A 59 3.77 17.69 8.89
C GLY A 59 2.53 17.39 8.03
N HIS A 60 2.42 17.98 6.83
CA HIS A 60 1.34 17.69 5.88
C HIS A 60 1.52 16.34 5.16
N TYR A 61 2.74 15.80 5.03
CA TYR A 61 3.00 14.51 4.37
C TYR A 61 2.80 13.30 5.30
N PHE A 62 2.70 13.53 6.62
CA PHE A 62 2.48 12.46 7.59
C PHE A 62 1.10 11.82 7.45
N ILE A 63 0.05 12.63 7.21
CA ILE A 63 -1.29 12.12 6.96
C ILE A 63 -1.35 11.35 5.63
N ASP A 64 -0.54 11.74 4.64
CA ASP A 64 -0.44 11.04 3.36
C ASP A 64 0.18 9.64 3.55
N ALA A 65 1.20 9.52 4.40
CA ALA A 65 1.80 8.24 4.76
C ALA A 65 0.79 7.33 5.47
N PHE A 66 0.07 7.88 6.45
CA PHE A 66 -0.98 7.15 7.16
C PHE A 66 -2.09 6.67 6.22
N ALA A 67 -2.57 7.54 5.33
CA ALA A 67 -3.57 7.17 4.34
C ALA A 67 -3.06 6.14 3.32
N GLY A 68 -1.80 6.23 2.90
CA GLY A 68 -1.14 5.21 2.09
C GLY A 68 -1.10 3.86 2.79
N ALA A 69 -0.77 3.83 4.08
CA ALA A 69 -0.75 2.61 4.87
C ALA A 69 -2.15 1.99 5.02
N LEU A 70 -3.17 2.79 5.32
CA LEU A 70 -4.55 2.35 5.38
C LEU A 70 -5.04 1.80 4.05
N LEU A 71 -4.75 2.50 2.94
CA LEU A 71 -5.12 2.08 1.60
C LEU A 71 -4.50 0.72 1.25
N THR A 72 -3.19 0.55 1.48
CA THR A 72 -2.50 -0.71 1.22
C THR A 72 -3.04 -1.84 2.09
N GLY A 73 -3.28 -1.59 3.38
CA GLY A 73 -3.89 -2.58 4.27
C GLY A 73 -5.29 -3.01 3.81
N ALA A 74 -6.12 -2.06 3.37
CA ALA A 74 -7.44 -2.32 2.81
C ALA A 74 -7.37 -3.16 1.52
N ALA A 75 -6.46 -2.80 0.60
CA ALA A 75 -6.25 -3.53 -0.64
C ALA A 75 -5.79 -4.98 -0.41
N ILE A 76 -4.81 -5.17 0.48
CA ILE A 76 -4.34 -6.51 0.88
C ILE A 76 -5.49 -7.33 1.49
N SER A 77 -6.28 -6.72 2.37
CA SER A 77 -7.41 -7.39 3.03
C SER A 77 -8.49 -7.79 2.03
N ALA A 78 -8.82 -6.92 1.09
CA ALA A 78 -9.79 -7.20 0.03
C ALA A 78 -9.30 -8.33 -0.89
N ALA A 79 -8.02 -8.31 -1.28
CA ALA A 79 -7.40 -9.37 -2.08
C ALA A 79 -7.43 -10.72 -1.33
N ALA A 80 -7.08 -10.73 -0.04
CA ALA A 80 -7.12 -11.92 0.79
C ALA A 80 -8.55 -12.48 0.94
N ARG A 81 -9.55 -11.60 1.13
CA ARG A 81 -10.97 -12.00 1.18
C ARG A 81 -11.41 -12.62 -0.14
N ARG A 82 -11.12 -11.98 -1.28
CA ARG A 82 -11.45 -12.51 -2.61
C ARG A 82 -10.80 -13.88 -2.84
N ALA A 83 -9.53 -14.05 -2.50
CA ALA A 83 -8.83 -15.33 -2.63
C ALA A 83 -9.48 -16.44 -1.79
N ARG A 84 -9.93 -16.13 -0.56
CA ARG A 84 -10.64 -17.09 0.30
C ARG A 84 -11.99 -17.49 -0.29
N LEU A 85 -12.76 -16.52 -0.78
CA LEU A 85 -14.06 -16.77 -1.42
C LEU A 85 -13.91 -17.65 -2.67
N ASN A 86 -12.94 -17.33 -3.53
CA ASN A 86 -12.67 -18.12 -4.74
C ASN A 86 -12.28 -19.57 -4.41
N ARG A 87 -11.50 -19.78 -3.34
CA ARG A 87 -11.15 -21.14 -2.88
C ARG A 87 -12.34 -21.90 -2.31
N ALA A 88 -13.25 -21.22 -1.61
CA ALA A 88 -14.47 -21.84 -1.07
C ALA A 88 -15.43 -22.28 -2.19
N VAL A 89 -15.58 -21.48 -3.25
CA VAL A 89 -16.39 -21.84 -4.42
C VAL A 89 -15.74 -22.98 -5.22
N ALA A 90 -14.41 -22.98 -5.35
CA ALA A 90 -13.68 -24.03 -6.06
C ALA A 90 -13.63 -25.36 -5.27
N TYR A 91 -13.80 -25.33 -3.95
CA TYR A 91 -13.87 -26.52 -3.13
C TYR A 91 -15.21 -27.23 -3.34
N THR A 92 -15.21 -28.23 -4.20
CA THR A 92 -16.30 -29.22 -4.26
C THR A 92 -15.96 -30.37 -3.30
N PRO A 93 -16.75 -30.61 -2.24
CA PRO A 93 -16.53 -31.77 -1.37
C PRO A 93 -16.59 -33.07 -2.18
N PRO A 94 -15.74 -34.08 -1.89
CA PRO A 94 -15.89 -35.39 -2.49
C PRO A 94 -17.28 -35.96 -2.16
N ALA A 95 -17.91 -36.61 -3.14
CA ALA A 95 -19.20 -37.26 -2.92
C ALA A 95 -19.08 -38.27 -1.76
N PRO A 96 -20.07 -38.34 -0.85
CA PRO A 96 -20.04 -39.31 0.23
C PRO A 96 -19.94 -40.72 -0.36
N THR A 97 -18.91 -41.48 0.04
CA THR A 97 -18.81 -42.90 -0.28
C THR A 97 -19.94 -43.62 0.46
N ARG A 98 -20.95 -44.10 -0.27
CA ARG A 98 -21.97 -44.98 0.31
C ARG A 98 -21.32 -46.32 0.70
N PRO A 99 -21.72 -46.91 1.84
CA PRO A 99 -21.33 -48.27 2.20
C PRO A 99 -21.96 -49.31 1.26
#